data_AF-A0A3C1CII2-F1
#
_entry.id   AF-A0A3C1CII2-F1
#
_cell.length_a   1.000
_cell.length_b   1.000
_cell.length_c   1.000
_cell.angle_alpha   90.00
_cell.angle_beta   90.00
_cell.angle_gamma   90.00
#
_symmetry.space_group_name_H-M   'P 1'
#
loop_
_entity.id
_entity.type
_entity.pdbx_description
1 polymer ?
#
loop_
_entity_poly.entity_id
_entity_poly.type
_entity_poly.pdbx_seq_one_letter_code
_entity_poly.pdbx_strand_id
1 'polypeptide(L)'
;GYKPGRFSFNVKGGRCEACQGDGLIKIEMHFLPDVYVPCEVCDGARYNRETLEVAFKGKNVAEVLDMSCEEALAFFANQPPIARHLQTLVDVGLGYIRLGQPAPTLSGGEAQRVKL
;
A
#
# COMPACT_ATOMS: atom_id res chain seq x y z
N GLY A 1 11.04 20.46 -6.23
CA GLY A 1 10.67 19.33 -5.36
C GLY A 1 9.95 18.27 -6.17
N TYR A 2 9.78 17.06 -5.61
CA TYR A 2 9.03 16.00 -6.28
C TYR A 2 7.55 16.38 -6.46
N LYS A 3 6.95 15.88 -7.55
CA LYS A 3 5.52 16.01 -7.82
C LYS A 3 4.75 14.82 -7.22
N PRO A 4 3.42 14.94 -6.97
CA PRO A 4 2.62 13.83 -6.43
C PRO A 4 2.77 12.52 -7.20
N GLY A 5 2.91 12.59 -8.53
CA GLY A 5 3.13 11.41 -9.38
C GLY A 5 4.37 10.59 -9.04
N ARG A 6 5.40 11.16 -8.39
CA ARG A 6 6.57 10.39 -7.92
C ARG A 6 6.17 9.35 -6.87
N PHE A 7 5.15 9.62 -6.06
CA PHE A 7 4.70 8.72 -4.98
C PHE A 7 3.57 7.78 -5.41
N SER A 8 3.26 7.73 -6.71
CA SER A 8 2.29 6.79 -7.25
C SER A 8 3.01 5.53 -7.75
N PHE A 9 2.64 4.37 -7.19
CA PHE A 9 3.13 3.08 -7.66
C PHE A 9 2.58 2.69 -9.05
N ASN A 10 1.52 3.35 -9.53
CA ASN A 10 0.87 3.03 -10.80
C ASN A 10 1.50 3.72 -12.02
N VAL A 11 2.40 4.68 -11.82
CA VAL A 11 3.04 5.43 -12.92
C VAL A 11 4.55 5.36 -12.83
N LYS A 12 5.19 5.43 -14.00
CA LYS A 12 6.65 5.49 -14.08
C LYS A 12 7.18 6.72 -13.34
N GLY A 13 8.39 6.58 -12.82
CA GLY A 13 9.12 7.67 -12.16
C GLY A 13 9.61 7.27 -10.77
N GLY A 14 8.71 6.99 -9.83
CA GLY A 14 9.09 6.62 -8.46
C GLY A 14 8.78 5.18 -8.04
N ARG A 15 7.97 4.46 -8.82
CA ARG A 15 7.72 3.03 -8.59
C ARG A 15 8.98 2.19 -8.84
N CYS A 16 9.01 0.99 -8.28
CA CYS A 16 9.99 -0.03 -8.68
C CYS A 16 9.67 -0.49 -10.11
N GLU A 17 10.63 -0.34 -11.03
CA GLU A 17 10.43 -0.73 -12.43
C GLU A 17 10.50 -2.26 -12.64
N ALA A 18 11.12 -3.01 -11.72
CA ALA A 18 11.22 -4.47 -11.81
C ALA A 18 9.86 -5.17 -11.62
N CYS A 19 9.08 -4.74 -10.62
CA CYS A 19 7.72 -5.23 -10.39
C CYS A 19 6.64 -4.26 -10.89
N GLN A 20 7.02 -3.21 -11.63
CA GLN A 20 6.11 -2.15 -12.10
C GLN A 20 5.20 -1.53 -11.03
N GLY A 21 5.66 -1.49 -9.78
CA GLY A 21 4.91 -0.98 -8.63
C GLY A 21 3.96 -1.97 -7.94
N ASP A 22 3.91 -3.24 -8.35
CA ASP A 22 3.09 -4.26 -7.67
C ASP A 22 3.68 -4.71 -6.33
N GLY A 23 5.02 -4.67 -6.18
CA GLY A 23 5.74 -5.19 -5.02
C GLY A 23 5.84 -6.72 -5.01
N LEU A 24 5.08 -7.40 -5.87
CA LEU A 24 5.06 -8.83 -6.04
C LEU A 24 5.42 -9.18 -7.49
N ILE A 25 6.06 -10.32 -7.69
CA ILE A 25 6.29 -10.94 -8.99
C ILE A 25 5.41 -12.19 -9.07
N LYS A 26 4.63 -12.28 -10.14
CA LYS A 26 3.81 -13.45 -10.43
C LYS A 26 4.67 -14.50 -11.13
N ILE A 27 4.75 -15.70 -10.56
CA ILE A 27 5.41 -16.86 -11.15
C ILE A 27 4.32 -17.77 -11.69
N GLU A 28 4.31 -17.94 -13.02
CA GLU A 28 3.39 -18.85 -13.68
C GLU A 28 3.85 -20.29 -13.53
N MET A 29 2.94 -21.13 -13.04
CA MET A 29 3.20 -22.54 -12.75
C MET A 29 2.35 -23.39 -13.68
N HIS A 30 2.95 -24.36 -14.38
CA HIS A 30 2.24 -25.14 -15.40
C HIS A 30 1.09 -26.02 -14.87
N PHE A 31 1.17 -26.45 -13.60
CA PHE A 31 0.25 -27.44 -13.02
C PHE A 31 -0.32 -27.03 -11.65
N LEU A 32 0.12 -25.88 -11.13
CA LEU A 32 -0.29 -25.37 -9.83
C LEU A 32 -0.84 -23.95 -10.01
N PRO A 33 -1.63 -23.45 -9.04
CA PRO A 33 -1.99 -22.04 -9.03
C PRO A 33 -0.74 -21.16 -9.07
N ASP A 34 -0.86 -20.03 -9.77
CA ASP A 34 0.21 -19.04 -9.83
C ASP A 34 0.59 -18.58 -8.42
N VAL A 35 1.89 -18.40 -8.22
CA VAL A 35 2.44 -17.97 -6.92
C VAL A 35 2.92 -16.54 -7.05
N TYR A 36 2.68 -15.75 -6.01
CA TYR A 36 3.18 -14.39 -5.89
C TYR A 36 4.35 -14.38 -4.91
N VAL A 37 5.51 -13.93 -5.36
CA VAL A 37 6.69 -13.76 -4.51
C VAL A 37 7.01 -12.28 -4.34
N PRO A 38 7.53 -11.84 -3.18
CA PRO A 38 8.05 -10.49 -3.03
C PRO A 38 9.07 -10.16 -4.12
N CYS A 39 9.01 -8.94 -4.65
CA CYS A 39 10.00 -8.47 -5.61
C CYS A 39 11.37 -8.35 -4.94
N GLU A 40 12.37 -9.08 -5.45
CA GLU A 40 13.76 -9.07 -4.94
C GLU A 40 14.48 -7.72 -5.06
N VAL A 41 13.97 -6.79 -5.87
CA VAL A 41 14.59 -5.48 -6.09
C VAL A 41 14.12 -4.43 -5.08
N CYS A 42 12.87 -4.51 -4.64
CA CYS A 42 12.29 -3.55 -3.70
C CYS A 42 11.80 -4.18 -2.40
N ASP A 43 11.98 -5.49 -2.22
CA ASP A 43 11.53 -6.27 -1.06
C ASP A 43 10.04 -6.04 -0.72
N GLY A 44 9.21 -5.88 -1.75
CA GLY A 44 7.78 -5.60 -1.59
C GLY A 44 7.42 -4.13 -1.34
N ALA A 45 8.40 -3.22 -1.25
CA ALA A 45 8.16 -1.81 -0.96
C ALA A 45 7.50 -1.03 -2.11
N ARG A 46 7.44 -1.57 -3.34
CA ARG A 46 6.77 -1.00 -4.54
C ARG A 46 7.41 0.27 -5.14
N TYR A 47 8.39 0.87 -4.47
CA TYR A 47 9.05 2.10 -4.89
C TYR A 47 10.56 1.92 -5.05
N ASN A 48 11.19 2.81 -5.80
CA ASN A 48 12.65 2.91 -5.87
C ASN A 48 13.25 3.62 -4.65
N ARG A 49 14.55 3.43 -4.45
CA ARG A 49 15.29 3.94 -3.30
C ARG A 49 15.13 5.46 -3.14
N GLU A 50 15.24 6.24 -4.21
CA GLU A 50 15.20 7.71 -4.10
C GLU A 50 13.80 8.21 -3.69
N THR A 51 12.74 7.44 -3.95
CA THR A 51 11.38 7.75 -3.46
C THR A 51 11.24 7.43 -1.98
N LEU A 52 11.87 6.34 -1.52
CA LEU A 52 11.83 5.89 -0.12
C LEU A 52 12.69 6.75 0.82
N GLU A 53 13.61 7.55 0.29
CA GLU A 53 14.39 8.53 1.08
C GLU A 53 13.54 9.72 1.57
N VAL A 54 12.36 9.94 0.98
CA VAL A 54 11.46 11.01 1.40
C VAL A 54 10.56 10.54 2.53
N ALA A 55 10.70 11.18 3.69
CA ALA A 55 9.91 10.87 4.87
C ALA A 55 8.92 12.00 5.22
N PHE A 56 7.74 11.59 5.68
CA PHE A 56 6.77 12.45 6.35
C PHE A 56 6.63 11.96 7.79
N LYS A 57 6.85 12.84 8.78
CA LYS A 57 6.86 12.48 10.21
C LYS A 57 7.76 11.26 10.52
N GLY A 58 8.91 11.16 9.87
CA GLY A 58 9.85 10.05 10.05
C GLY A 58 9.46 8.73 9.38
N LYS A 59 8.43 8.72 8.53
CA LYS A 59 7.96 7.54 7.79
C LYS A 59 7.95 7.80 6.29
N ASN A 60 8.51 6.90 5.50
CA ASN A 60 8.42 6.96 4.04
C ASN A 60 7.08 6.41 3.53
N VAL A 61 6.83 6.53 2.21
CA VAL A 61 5.56 6.10 1.60
C VAL A 61 5.27 4.60 1.75
N ALA A 62 6.29 3.74 1.70
CA ALA A 62 6.10 2.30 1.87
C ALA A 62 5.74 1.97 3.32
N GLU A 63 6.39 2.60 4.29
CA GLU A 63 6.05 2.42 5.70
C GLU A 63 4.65 2.92 6.03
N VAL A 64 4.20 4.02 5.40
CA VAL A 64 2.82 4.50 5.54
C VAL A 64 1.83 3.49 4.96
N LEU A 65 2.13 2.91 3.79
CA LEU A 65 1.28 1.86 3.21
C LEU A 65 1.27 0.57 4.02
N ASP A 66 2.27 0.33 4.87
CA ASP A 66 2.33 -0.85 5.75
C ASP A 66 1.56 -0.67 7.07
N MET A 67 1.11 0.54 7.40
CA MET A 67 0.29 0.81 8.58
C MET A 67 -1.10 0.19 8.47
N SER A 68 -1.62 -0.29 9.60
CA SER A 68 -3.05 -0.60 9.72
C SER A 68 -3.91 0.66 9.57
N CYS A 69 -5.18 0.52 9.22
CA CYS A 69 -6.11 1.65 9.12
C CYS A 69 -6.21 2.41 10.46
N GLU A 70 -6.15 1.70 11.59
CA GLU A 70 -6.18 2.28 12.94
C GLU A 70 -4.89 3.07 13.26
N GLU A 71 -3.72 2.50 12.94
CA GLU A 71 -2.44 3.20 13.09
C GLU A 71 -2.36 4.45 12.19
N ALA A 72 -2.81 4.31 10.95
CA ALA A 72 -2.84 5.41 9.99
C ALA A 72 -3.80 6.52 10.43
N LEU A 73 -4.94 6.18 11.03
CA LEU A 73 -5.90 7.16 11.56
C LEU A 73 -5.24 8.04 12.62
N ALA A 74 -4.50 7.44 13.57
CA ALA A 74 -3.74 8.18 14.56
C ALA A 74 -2.61 9.01 13.92
N PHE A 75 -1.87 8.43 12.98
CA PHE A 75 -0.77 9.10 12.28
C PHE A 75 -1.23 10.34 11.48
N PHE A 76 -2.41 10.27 10.87
CA PHE A 76 -3.02 11.34 10.08
C PHE A 76 -4.07 12.17 10.83
N ALA A 77 -4.14 12.11 12.16
CA ALA A 77 -5.15 12.83 12.96
C ALA A 77 -5.23 14.35 12.64
N ASN A 78 -4.09 14.98 12.34
CA ASN A 78 -4.01 16.41 11.97
C ASN A 78 -4.22 16.67 10.47
N GLN A 79 -4.70 15.69 9.71
CA GLN A 79 -5.03 15.79 8.29
C GLN A 79 -6.51 15.41 8.10
N PRO A 80 -7.46 16.34 8.39
CA PRO A 80 -8.88 16.01 8.47
C PRO A 80 -9.46 15.29 7.24
N PRO A 81 -9.08 15.64 5.98
CA PRO A 81 -9.57 14.91 4.82
C PRO A 81 -9.16 13.44 4.82
N ILE A 82 -7.95 13.10 5.27
CA ILE A 82 -7.46 11.72 5.31
C ILE A 82 -8.08 10.98 6.49
N ALA A 83 -8.00 11.58 7.69
CA ALA A 83 -8.53 10.99 8.93
C ALA A 83 -10.02 10.61 8.79
N ARG A 84 -10.83 11.43 8.11
CA ARG A 84 -12.24 11.12 7.87
C ARG A 84 -12.45 9.82 7.09
N HIS A 85 -11.65 9.55 6.05
CA HIS A 85 -11.77 8.30 5.27
C HIS A 85 -11.20 7.09 6.02
N LEU A 86 -10.20 7.31 6.87
CA LEU A 86 -9.67 6.23 7.72
C LEU A 86 -10.66 5.87 8.84
N GLN A 87 -11.33 6.87 9.41
CA GLN A 87 -12.35 6.66 10.43
C GLN A 87 -13.49 5.78 9.91
N THR A 88 -13.97 6.00 8.68
CA THR A 88 -15.04 5.16 8.12
C THR A 88 -14.62 3.69 8.01
N LEU A 89 -13.37 3.41 7.64
CA LEU A 89 -12.83 2.04 7.59
C LEU A 89 -12.74 1.42 9.00
N VAL A 90 -12.33 2.19 9.99
CA VAL A 90 -12.28 1.74 11.39
C VAL A 90 -13.68 1.45 11.93
N ASP A 91 -14.65 2.32 11.66
CA ASP A 91 -16.03 2.20 12.13
C ASP A 91 -16.75 0.96 11.58
N VAL A 92 -16.43 0.55 10.34
CA VAL A 92 -16.94 -0.70 9.77
C VAL A 92 -16.14 -1.93 10.20
N GLY A 93 -15.16 -1.77 11.09
CA GLY A 93 -14.37 -2.86 11.67
C GLY A 93 -13.24 -3.38 10.77
N LEU A 94 -12.63 -2.50 9.96
CA LEU A 94 -11.45 -2.80 9.12
C LEU A 94 -10.17 -2.16 9.67
N GLY A 95 -10.15 -1.78 10.96
CA GLY A 95 -9.00 -1.11 11.59
C GLY A 95 -7.67 -1.88 11.46
N TYR A 96 -7.72 -3.21 11.43
CA TYR A 96 -6.53 -4.08 11.33
C TYR A 96 -5.96 -4.24 9.92
N ILE A 97 -6.70 -3.86 8.87
CA ILE A 97 -6.24 -3.99 7.48
C ILE A 97 -5.18 -2.95 7.19
N ARG A 98 -4.10 -3.35 6.50
CA ARG A 98 -3.05 -2.44 6.07
C ARG A 98 -3.48 -1.60 4.87
N LEU A 99 -3.09 -0.33 4.82
CA LEU A 99 -3.45 0.58 3.72
C LEU A 99 -3.02 0.08 2.33
N GLY A 100 -1.86 -0.56 2.27
CA GLY A 100 -1.27 -1.12 1.05
C GLY A 100 -1.64 -2.57 0.78
N GLN A 101 -2.50 -3.20 1.59
CA GLN A 101 -2.85 -4.61 1.43
C GLN A 101 -3.43 -4.87 0.03
N PRO A 102 -2.89 -5.84 -0.73
CA PRO A 102 -3.41 -6.14 -2.06
C PRO A 102 -4.88 -6.59 -2.01
N ALA A 103 -5.73 -5.94 -2.80
CA ALA A 103 -7.17 -6.23 -2.83
C ALA A 103 -7.53 -7.73 -3.03
N PRO A 104 -6.82 -8.52 -3.85
CA PRO A 104 -7.12 -9.96 -4.00
C PRO A 104 -6.93 -10.79 -2.73
N THR A 105 -6.23 -10.27 -1.72
CA THR A 105 -6.01 -10.97 -0.43
C THR A 105 -7.10 -10.70 0.60
N LEU A 106 -8.02 -9.77 0.31
CA LEU A 106 -9.14 -9.47 1.20
C LEU A 106 -10.19 -10.58 1.11
N SER A 107 -10.74 -10.97 2.25
CA SER A 107 -11.93 -11.82 2.32
C SER A 107 -13.13 -11.12 1.68
N GLY A 108 -14.13 -11.91 1.25
CA GLY A 108 -15.36 -11.36 0.67
C GLY A 108 -16.07 -10.37 1.60
N GLY A 109 -16.08 -10.63 2.91
CA GLY A 109 -16.69 -9.75 3.91
C GLY A 109 -15.90 -8.44 4.13
N GLU A 110 -14.58 -8.47 4.00
CA GLU A 110 -13.75 -7.25 4.04
C GLU A 110 -13.96 -6.42 2.78
N ALA A 111 -13.89 -7.05 1.60
CA ALA A 111 -14.08 -6.38 0.32
C ALA A 111 -15.47 -5.74 0.19
N GLN A 112 -16.50 -6.33 0.82
CA GLN A 112 -17.82 -5.73 0.91
C GLN A 112 -17.83 -4.47 1.78
N ARG A 113 -17.22 -4.53 2.97
CA ARG A 113 -17.19 -3.41 3.92
C ARG A 113 -16.36 -2.22 3.43
N VAL A 114 -15.34 -2.45 2.59
CA VAL A 114 -14.58 -1.36 1.93
C VAL A 114 -15.46 -0.53 0.98
N LYS A 115 -16.55 -1.09 0.46
CA LYS A 115 -17.47 -0.41 -0.48
C LYS A 115 -18.61 0.34 0.21
N LEU A 116 -18.83 0.12 1.51
CA LEU A 116 -19.88 0.76 2.30
C LEU A 116 -19.44 2.16 2.72
#